data_AF-A0A2E2AZ86-F1
#
_entry.id   AF-A0A2E2AZ86-F1
#
_cell.length_a   1.000
_cell.length_b   1.000
_cell.length_c   1.000
_cell.angle_alpha   90.00
_cell.angle_beta   90.00
_cell.angle_gamma   90.00
#
_symmetry.space_group_name_H-M   'P 1'
#
loop_
_entity.id
_entity.type
_entity.pdbx_description
1 polymer ?
#
loop_
_entity_poly.entity_id
_entity_poly.type
_entity_poly.pdbx_seq_one_letter_code
_entity_poly.pdbx_strand_id
1 'polypeptide(L)'
;MADKKSIVLYAELEKWPNKNQMQSLLVDAGLKVKVGQYSIRIDCESHFVFQQYGMDISEPMIEADADSFEQLIHDAKKVSIALSRGGIRHRFEIYNVDNQLVAYLHHDWPSELG
;
A
#
# COMPACT_ATOMS: atom_id res chain seq x y z
N MET A 1 18.19 22.74 3.34
CA MET A 1 16.98 21.92 3.11
C MET A 1 17.37 20.52 3.52
N ALA A 2 16.77 19.98 4.58
CA ALA A 2 17.13 18.63 5.03
C ALA A 2 16.62 17.65 3.97
N ASP A 3 17.52 16.82 3.43
CA ASP A 3 17.15 15.68 2.59
C ASP A 3 16.11 14.88 3.36
N LYS A 4 14.88 14.85 2.84
CA LYS A 4 13.83 14.00 3.36
C LYS A 4 14.36 12.58 3.22
N LYS A 5 14.73 11.96 4.35
CA LYS A 5 15.17 10.56 4.38
C LYS A 5 14.05 9.72 3.80
N SER A 6 14.13 9.43 2.51
CA SER A 6 13.02 8.85 1.76
C SER A 6 12.94 7.37 2.07
N ILE A 7 11.90 7.03 2.82
CA ILE A 7 11.44 5.66 3.00
C ILE A 7 10.61 5.32 1.77
N VAL A 8 10.89 4.20 1.11
CA VAL A 8 10.21 3.83 -0.13
C VAL A 8 9.42 2.54 0.10
N LEU A 9 8.15 2.57 -0.27
CA LEU A 9 7.29 1.39 -0.34
C LEU A 9 7.05 1.03 -1.80
N TYR A 10 7.43 -0.18 -2.17
CA TYR A 10 6.99 -0.83 -3.40
C TYR A 10 5.87 -1.79 -3.07
N ALA A 11 4.84 -1.81 -3.91
CA ALA A 11 3.70 -2.69 -3.73
C ALA A 11 3.22 -3.24 -5.06
N GLU A 12 2.87 -4.52 -5.05
CA GLU A 12 2.30 -5.21 -6.18
C GLU A 12 1.13 -6.08 -5.74
N LEU A 13 0.06 -6.03 -6.51
CA LEU A 13 -1.12 -6.87 -6.37
C LEU A 13 -1.23 -7.71 -7.64
N GLU A 14 -1.48 -9.01 -7.51
CA GLU A 14 -1.61 -9.90 -8.69
C GLU A 14 -2.79 -9.46 -9.57
N LYS A 15 -3.85 -8.97 -8.93
CA LYS A 15 -5.02 -8.38 -9.59
C LYS A 15 -5.47 -7.17 -8.81
N TRP A 16 -5.57 -6.05 -9.51
CA TRP A 16 -6.13 -4.83 -8.96
C TRP A 16 -7.67 -4.90 -8.93
N PRO A 17 -8.31 -4.83 -7.75
CA PRO A 17 -9.74 -4.58 -7.66
C PRO A 17 -10.06 -3.24 -8.31
N ASN A 18 -11.24 -3.10 -8.92
CA ASN A 18 -11.70 -1.78 -9.36
C ASN A 18 -11.91 -0.84 -8.15
N LYS A 19 -12.06 0.47 -8.39
CA LYS A 19 -12.13 1.47 -7.31
C LYS A 19 -13.21 1.16 -6.27
N ASN A 20 -14.39 0.73 -6.70
CA ASN A 20 -15.50 0.41 -5.79
C ASN A 20 -15.19 -0.85 -4.96
N GLN A 21 -14.63 -1.87 -5.59
CA GLN A 21 -14.21 -3.09 -4.90
C GLN A 21 -13.10 -2.82 -3.88
N MET A 22 -12.09 -2.02 -4.24
CA MET A 22 -11.02 -1.63 -3.34
C MET A 22 -11.56 -0.82 -2.16
N GLN A 23 -12.47 0.13 -2.40
CA GLN A 23 -13.12 0.88 -1.34
C GLN A 23 -13.85 -0.06 -0.37
N SER A 24 -14.71 -0.94 -0.87
CA SER A 24 -15.48 -1.87 -0.02
C SER A 24 -14.56 -2.75 0.82
N LEU A 25 -13.52 -3.33 0.19
CA LEU A 25 -12.55 -4.18 0.87
C LEU A 25 -11.88 -3.46 2.05
N LEU A 26 -11.43 -2.22 1.84
CA LEU A 26 -10.75 -1.45 2.89
C LEU A 26 -11.71 -1.08 4.03
N VAL A 27 -12.95 -0.69 3.70
CA VAL A 27 -13.98 -0.35 4.68
C VAL A 27 -14.41 -1.58 5.49
N ASP A 28 -14.62 -2.73 4.84
CA ASP A 28 -14.98 -3.99 5.49
C ASP A 28 -13.87 -4.48 6.44
N ALA A 29 -12.62 -4.12 6.15
CA ALA A 29 -11.48 -4.35 7.05
C ALA A 29 -11.41 -3.37 8.23
N GLY A 30 -12.32 -2.39 8.31
CA GLY A 30 -12.40 -1.38 9.36
C GLY A 30 -11.54 -0.14 9.11
N LEU A 31 -10.98 0.02 7.89
CA LEU A 31 -10.20 1.21 7.55
C LEU A 31 -11.12 2.36 7.16
N LYS A 32 -10.81 3.55 7.66
CA LYS A 32 -11.43 4.79 7.20
C LYS A 32 -10.75 5.20 5.90
N VAL A 33 -11.54 5.47 4.86
CA VAL A 33 -11.03 5.86 3.54
C VAL A 33 -11.73 7.11 3.01
N LYS A 34 -11.00 7.90 2.24
CA LYS A 34 -11.51 9.03 1.45
C LYS A 34 -11.35 8.69 -0.02
N VAL A 35 -12.47 8.66 -0.75
CA VAL A 35 -12.49 8.31 -2.18
C VAL A 35 -12.46 9.58 -3.02
N GLY A 36 -11.42 9.71 -3.85
CA GLY A 36 -11.29 10.75 -4.85
C GLY A 36 -11.74 10.29 -6.24
N GLN A 37 -11.61 11.20 -7.22
CA GLN A 37 -11.92 10.90 -8.61
C GLN A 37 -11.04 9.77 -9.16
N TYR A 38 -9.74 9.80 -8.87
CA TYR A 38 -8.75 8.83 -9.36
C TYR A 38 -7.97 8.13 -8.25
N SER A 39 -8.43 8.24 -7.00
CA SER A 39 -7.69 7.72 -5.85
C SER A 39 -8.58 7.25 -4.70
N ILE A 40 -8.00 6.44 -3.82
CA ILE A 40 -8.56 6.07 -2.52
C ILE A 40 -7.45 6.31 -1.49
N ARG A 41 -7.65 7.26 -0.59
CA ARG A 41 -6.73 7.57 0.49
C ARG A 41 -7.18 6.91 1.78
N ILE A 42 -6.26 6.29 2.50
CA ILE A 42 -6.52 5.75 3.83
C ILE A 42 -6.30 6.87 4.87
N ASP A 43 -7.21 6.98 5.82
CA ASP A 43 -7.10 7.91 6.94
C ASP A 43 -6.25 7.25 8.05
N CYS A 44 -4.93 7.27 7.83
CA CYS A 44 -3.92 6.73 8.73
C CYS A 44 -2.82 7.77 9.04
N GLU A 45 -1.84 7.40 9.86
CA GLU A 45 -0.75 8.29 10.26
C GLU A 45 0.15 8.63 9.07
N SER A 46 0.38 7.66 8.20
CA SER A 46 1.11 7.82 6.95
C SER A 46 0.20 8.33 5.82
N HIS A 47 0.77 9.03 4.85
CA HIS A 47 0.10 9.34 3.59
C HIS A 47 0.03 8.08 2.71
N PHE A 48 -0.97 7.21 2.92
CA PHE A 48 -1.16 5.97 2.16
C PHE A 48 -2.32 6.10 1.17
N VAL A 49 -2.04 5.99 -0.13
CA VAL A 49 -3.01 6.27 -1.20
C VAL A 49 -2.89 5.23 -2.32
N PHE A 50 -4.03 4.69 -2.72
CA PHE A 50 -4.19 3.98 -3.98
C PHE A 50 -4.56 4.99 -5.07
N GLN A 51 -3.83 5.03 -6.17
CA GLN A 51 -4.00 6.04 -7.23
C GLN A 51 -4.21 5.41 -8.61
N GLN A 52 -4.49 6.26 -9.59
CA GLN A 52 -4.63 5.91 -11.01
C GLN A 52 -5.89 5.08 -11.33
N TYR A 53 -6.85 5.03 -10.41
CA TYR A 53 -8.12 4.38 -10.66
C TYR A 53 -8.94 5.09 -11.74
N GLY A 54 -9.35 4.36 -12.78
CA GLY A 54 -10.18 4.89 -13.86
C GLY A 54 -9.40 5.67 -14.92
N MET A 55 -8.08 5.46 -14.98
CA MET A 55 -7.25 5.91 -16.09
C MET A 55 -6.92 4.71 -16.99
N ASP A 56 -7.15 4.81 -18.30
CA ASP A 56 -6.86 3.74 -19.27
C ASP A 56 -5.37 3.66 -19.65
N ILE A 57 -4.51 4.37 -18.92
CA ILE A 57 -3.10 4.60 -19.27
C ILE A 57 -2.11 3.78 -18.42
N SER A 58 -2.54 3.23 -17.28
CA SER A 58 -1.70 2.36 -16.44
C SER A 58 -2.53 1.58 -15.43
N GLU A 59 -1.96 0.50 -14.91
CA GLU A 59 -2.51 -0.17 -13.73
C GLU A 59 -2.47 0.76 -12.51
N PRO A 60 -3.38 0.61 -11.54
CA PRO A 60 -3.33 1.37 -10.30
C PRO A 60 -1.99 1.16 -9.57
N MET A 61 -1.63 2.13 -8.73
CA MET A 61 -0.43 2.04 -7.90
C MET A 61 -0.72 2.45 -6.46
N ILE A 62 0.13 2.01 -5.54
CA ILE A 62 0.14 2.47 -4.15
C ILE A 62 1.28 3.47 -3.99
N GLU A 63 0.97 4.61 -3.39
CA GLU A 63 1.94 5.59 -2.92
C GLU A 63 1.80 5.69 -1.39
N ALA A 64 2.94 5.61 -0.69
CA ALA A 64 2.98 5.75 0.75
C ALA A 64 4.16 6.63 1.19
N ASP A 65 3.90 7.58 2.11
CA ASP A 65 4.92 8.47 2.70
C ASP A 65 4.66 8.64 4.19
N ALA A 66 5.71 8.66 5.02
CA ALA A 66 5.60 8.71 6.48
C ALA A 66 6.83 9.39 7.09
N ASP A 67 6.67 9.91 8.32
CA ASP A 67 7.75 10.57 9.05
C ASP A 67 8.74 9.56 9.68
N SER A 68 8.36 8.28 9.78
CA SER A 68 9.18 7.20 10.35
C SER A 68 8.92 5.83 9.72
N PHE A 69 9.90 4.92 9.84
CA PHE A 69 9.78 3.54 9.36
C PHE A 69 8.69 2.77 10.10
N GLU A 70 8.61 2.99 11.41
CA GLU A 70 7.66 2.33 12.30
C GLU A 70 6.23 2.65 11.88
N GLN A 71 5.94 3.91 11.56
CA GLN A 71 4.63 4.33 11.06
C GLN A 71 4.28 3.72 9.71
N LEU A 72 5.21 3.77 8.76
CA LEU A 72 4.98 3.19 7.44
C LEU A 72 4.74 1.68 7.52
N ILE A 73 5.57 0.95 8.27
CA ILE A 73 5.42 -0.49 8.46
C ILE A 73 4.10 -0.79 9.17
N HIS A 74 3.74 -0.02 10.19
CA HIS A 74 2.48 -0.19 10.91
C HIS A 74 1.26 -0.01 10.00
N ASP A 75 1.23 1.04 9.19
CA ASP A 75 0.12 1.28 8.28
C ASP A 75 0.11 0.29 7.12
N ALA A 76 1.27 -0.03 6.52
CA ALA A 76 1.40 -1.06 5.50
C ALA A 76 0.93 -2.43 5.99
N LYS A 77 1.17 -2.78 7.26
CA LYS A 77 0.63 -4.01 7.89
C LYS A 77 -0.89 -4.01 7.92
N LYS A 78 -1.53 -2.89 8.31
CA LYS A 78 -3.00 -2.79 8.32
C LYS A 78 -3.57 -2.97 6.93
N VAL A 79 -2.96 -2.33 5.93
CA VAL A 79 -3.40 -2.45 4.53
C VAL A 79 -3.19 -3.86 4.00
N SER A 80 -2.03 -4.46 4.28
CA SER A 80 -1.74 -5.84 3.89
C SER A 80 -2.77 -6.79 4.48
N ILE A 81 -3.08 -6.68 5.77
CA ILE A 81 -4.13 -7.50 6.42
C ILE A 81 -5.50 -7.29 5.75
N ALA A 82 -5.86 -6.04 5.41
CA ALA A 82 -7.11 -5.75 4.72
C ALA A 82 -7.18 -6.46 3.36
N LEU A 83 -6.11 -6.35 2.55
CA LEU A 83 -5.98 -7.03 1.26
C LEU A 83 -6.04 -8.55 1.41
N SER A 84 -5.36 -9.13 2.41
CA SER A 84 -5.40 -10.57 2.68
C SER A 84 -6.80 -11.06 3.04
N ARG A 85 -7.54 -10.30 3.85
CA ARG A 85 -8.94 -10.63 4.20
C ARG A 85 -9.86 -10.63 2.98
N GLY A 86 -9.57 -9.78 1.99
CA GLY A 86 -10.24 -9.79 0.70
C GLY A 86 -9.73 -10.84 -0.29
N GLY A 87 -8.80 -11.71 0.11
CA GLY A 87 -8.20 -12.73 -0.75
C GLY A 87 -7.31 -12.16 -1.86
N ILE A 88 -6.80 -10.94 -1.70
CA ILE A 88 -5.96 -10.29 -2.69
C ILE A 88 -4.52 -10.70 -2.47
N ARG A 89 -3.98 -11.47 -3.40
CA ARG A 89 -2.56 -11.83 -3.45
C ARG A 89 -1.71 -10.58 -3.72
N HIS A 90 -0.76 -10.30 -2.84
CA HIS A 90 0.04 -9.07 -2.89
C HIS A 90 1.40 -9.22 -2.19
N ARG A 91 2.34 -8.33 -2.53
CA ARG A 91 3.59 -8.08 -1.79
C ARG A 91 3.79 -6.59 -1.57
N PHE A 92 4.30 -6.23 -0.39
CA PHE A 92 4.85 -4.92 -0.07
C PHE A 92 6.31 -5.07 0.36
N GLU A 93 7.16 -4.25 -0.22
CA GLU A 93 8.59 -4.16 0.08
C GLU A 93 8.89 -2.75 0.57
N ILE A 94 9.44 -2.63 1.77
CA ILE A 94 9.78 -1.35 2.37
C ILE A 94 11.30 -1.26 2.47
N TYR A 95 11.86 -0.21 1.87
CA TYR A 95 13.29 0.05 1.80
C TYR A 95 13.67 1.29 2.59
N ASN A 96 14.84 1.24 3.24
CA ASN A 96 15.44 2.41 3.88
C ASN A 96 16.21 3.29 2.89
N VAL A 97 16.76 4.39 3.41
CA VAL A 97 17.55 5.36 2.63
C VAL A 97 18.80 4.76 1.99
N ASP A 98 19.30 3.67 2.55
CA ASP A 98 20.45 2.92 2.04
C ASP A 98 20.02 1.82 1.04
N ASN A 99 18.75 1.85 0.60
CA ASN A 99 18.12 0.87 -0.29
C ASN A 99 18.16 -0.57 0.26
N GLN A 100 18.16 -0.72 1.58
CA GLN A 100 18.07 -2.03 2.24
C GLN A 100 16.62 -2.36 2.53
N LEU A 101 16.21 -3.58 2.19
CA LEU A 101 14.87 -4.10 2.52
C LEU A 101 14.74 -4.23 4.05
N VAL A 102 13.88 -3.43 4.64
CA VAL A 102 13.65 -3.41 6.10
C VAL A 102 12.37 -4.14 6.50
N ALA A 103 11.41 -4.28 5.59
CA ALA A 103 10.21 -5.08 5.81
C ALA A 103 9.68 -5.67 4.51
N TYR A 104 9.20 -6.91 4.61
CA TYR A 104 8.50 -7.62 3.55
C TYR A 104 7.15 -8.11 4.10
N LEU A 105 6.05 -7.66 3.50
CA LEU A 105 4.69 -8.05 3.88
C LEU A 105 4.03 -8.66 2.66
N HIS A 106 3.47 -9.86 2.78
CA HIS A 106 2.86 -10.51 1.63
C HIS A 106 1.70 -11.41 2.03
N HIS A 107 0.86 -11.70 1.04
CA HIS A 107 -0.17 -12.74 1.12
C HIS A 107 -0.14 -13.57 -0.16
N ASP A 108 0.14 -14.87 0.00
CA ASP A 108 0.25 -15.87 -1.06
C ASP A 108 1.23 -15.51 -2.20
N TRP A 109 2.06 -14.48 -2.02
CA TRP A 109 3.16 -14.15 -2.92
C TRP A 109 4.35 -15.09 -2.65
N PRO A 110 5.06 -15.57 -3.69
CA PRO A 110 6.31 -16.29 -3.48
C PRO A 110 7.26 -15.39 -2.72
N SER A 111 7.68 -15.84 -1.54
CA SER A 111 8.81 -15.25 -0.85
C SER A 111 10.04 -15.49 -1.72
N GLU A 112 10.65 -14.45 -2.29
CA GLU A 112 11.97 -14.54 -2.94
C GLU A 112 13.13 -14.75 -1.94
N LEU A 113 12.84 -15.40 -0.81
CA LEU A 113 13.84 -15.95 0.08
C LEU A 113 13.94 -17.45 -0.20
N GLY A 114 14.54 -17.76 -1.35
CA GLY A 114 15.16 -19.07 -1.62
C GLY A 114 16.58 -19.10 -1.08
#